data_AF-A0A4W5KW67-F1
#
_entry.id   AF-A0A4W5KW67-F1
#
_cell.length_a   1.000
_cell.length_b   1.000
_cell.length_c   1.000
_cell.angle_alpha   90.00
_cell.angle_beta   90.00
_cell.angle_gamma   90.00
#
_symmetry.space_group_name_H-M   'P 1'
#
loop_
_entity.id
_entity.type
_entity.pdbx_description
1 polymer ?
#
loop_
_entity_poly.entity_id
_entity_poly.type
_entity_poly.pdbx_seq_one_letter_code
_entity_poly.pdbx_strand_id
1 'polypeptide(L)'
;MLDDVQSDKATISRALAQNRTLKDQLAELQNGFVKLVKRSVIQPHSSEHHVKKELGRRMGQLQEDLHNVKEQLDLKSQEYQALLEQRDQVVAHLQQYSAGYTALASERELLHRQYLQQSQLMDRLQHDETQGRVQLEMSHKQLEQYQERLEQLSRDNEQLKAEVTELLNSSALATLPRNQGDGVESQSLPESPQKSSIAIPEDFESREEMVRRTPISGVRWDIVFPNAGVPVEVHEALYVAMESLQQRFTSLMQEKADLKERVEELEHRCIQLSGETDTIGERDTHTYIYSTSQKFGHAYSFNGFSLFLLFSTL
;
A
#
# COMPACT_ATOMS: atom_id res chain seq x y z
N MET A 1 -68.66 109.33 -71.65
CA MET A 1 -69.35 108.08 -71.21
C MET A 1 -68.67 106.81 -71.72
N LEU A 2 -68.26 106.69 -72.99
CA LEU A 2 -67.51 105.52 -73.47
C LEU A 2 -66.05 105.49 -72.97
N ASP A 3 -65.39 106.65 -72.87
CA ASP A 3 -63.98 106.74 -72.45
C ASP A 3 -63.77 106.40 -70.95
N ASP A 4 -64.69 106.79 -70.07
CA ASP A 4 -64.65 106.41 -68.64
C ASP A 4 -64.82 104.89 -68.45
N VAL A 5 -65.71 104.26 -69.22
CA VAL A 5 -65.93 102.80 -69.16
C VAL A 5 -64.71 102.03 -69.69
N GLN A 6 -64.00 102.57 -70.68
CA GLN A 6 -62.74 101.97 -71.16
C GLN A 6 -61.59 102.16 -70.15
N SER A 7 -61.53 103.30 -69.46
CA SER A 7 -60.57 103.56 -68.37
C SER A 7 -60.80 102.65 -67.17
N ASP A 8 -62.07 102.49 -66.75
CA ASP A 8 -62.45 101.58 -65.67
C ASP A 8 -62.15 100.13 -66.03
N LYS A 9 -62.42 99.70 -67.26
CA LYS A 9 -62.05 98.36 -67.76
C LYS A 9 -60.54 98.14 -67.72
N ALA A 10 -59.74 99.14 -68.09
CA ALA A 10 -58.29 99.06 -68.05
C ALA A 10 -57.75 99.02 -66.60
N THR A 11 -58.42 99.70 -65.67
CA THR A 11 -58.09 99.71 -64.24
C THR A 11 -58.45 98.39 -63.56
N ILE A 12 -59.66 97.88 -63.82
CA ILE A 12 -60.12 96.56 -63.36
C ILE A 12 -59.22 95.45 -63.92
N SER A 13 -58.84 95.51 -65.21
CA SER A 13 -57.93 94.52 -65.80
C SER A 13 -56.56 94.52 -65.15
N ARG A 14 -56.02 95.71 -64.80
CA ARG A 14 -54.78 95.83 -64.02
C ARG A 14 -54.91 95.26 -62.62
N ALA A 15 -56.01 95.54 -61.91
CA ALA A 15 -56.28 94.99 -60.58
C ALA A 15 -56.48 93.46 -60.61
N LEU A 16 -57.11 92.91 -61.65
CA LEU A 16 -57.28 91.47 -61.84
C LEU A 16 -55.94 90.79 -62.16
N ALA A 17 -55.10 91.38 -63.00
CA ALA A 17 -53.75 90.90 -63.26
C ALA A 17 -52.89 90.90 -61.98
N GLN A 18 -52.96 91.99 -61.19
CA GLN A 18 -52.29 92.07 -59.89
C GLN A 18 -52.79 91.00 -58.91
N ASN A 19 -54.11 90.79 -58.82
CA ASN A 19 -54.67 89.72 -58.00
C ASN A 19 -54.20 88.33 -58.44
N ARG A 20 -54.07 88.11 -59.76
CA ARG A 20 -53.53 86.86 -60.29
C ARG A 20 -52.07 86.69 -59.88
N THR A 21 -51.24 87.72 -60.04
CA THR A 21 -49.84 87.66 -59.59
C THR A 21 -49.71 87.48 -58.08
N LEU A 22 -50.59 88.08 -57.27
CA LEU A 22 -50.60 87.90 -55.82
C LEU A 22 -51.00 86.47 -55.44
N LYS A 23 -51.97 85.87 -56.14
CA LYS A 23 -52.34 84.46 -55.95
C LYS A 23 -51.17 83.53 -56.29
N ASP A 24 -50.45 83.81 -57.37
CA ASP A 24 -49.29 83.03 -57.77
C ASP A 24 -48.15 83.16 -56.74
N GLN A 25 -47.86 84.38 -56.26
CA GLN A 25 -46.90 84.64 -55.18
C GLN A 25 -47.30 83.95 -53.88
N LEU A 26 -48.60 83.94 -53.53
CA LEU A 26 -49.09 83.24 -52.34
C LEU A 26 -48.91 81.73 -52.48
N ALA A 27 -49.18 81.15 -53.65
CA ALA A 27 -48.97 79.73 -53.92
C ALA A 27 -47.48 79.35 -53.84
N GLU A 28 -46.59 80.22 -54.33
CA GLU A 28 -45.15 80.01 -54.24
C GLU A 28 -44.65 80.09 -52.80
N LEU A 29 -45.13 81.07 -52.02
CA LEU A 29 -44.84 81.16 -50.59
C LEU A 29 -45.35 79.94 -49.83
N GLN A 30 -46.58 79.50 -50.09
CA GLN A 30 -47.15 78.29 -49.48
C GLN A 30 -46.30 77.05 -49.79
N ASN A 31 -45.88 76.89 -51.05
CA ASN A 31 -44.97 75.80 -51.44
C ASN A 31 -43.60 75.94 -50.77
N GLY A 32 -43.08 77.15 -50.65
CA GLY A 32 -41.85 77.47 -49.93
C GLY A 32 -41.93 77.09 -48.46
N PHE A 33 -43.03 77.46 -47.78
CA PHE A 33 -43.30 77.09 -46.39
C PHE A 33 -43.42 75.57 -46.22
N VAL A 34 -44.15 74.87 -47.10
CA VAL A 34 -44.25 73.40 -47.04
C VAL A 34 -42.89 72.74 -47.23
N LYS A 35 -42.08 73.21 -48.19
CA LYS A 35 -40.70 72.71 -48.39
C LYS A 35 -39.82 73.01 -47.18
N LEU A 36 -39.92 74.20 -46.61
CA LEU A 36 -39.16 74.62 -45.44
C LEU A 36 -39.53 73.76 -44.23
N VAL A 37 -40.82 73.60 -43.92
CA VAL A 37 -41.31 72.75 -42.81
C VAL A 37 -40.87 71.29 -43.01
N LYS A 38 -40.94 70.78 -44.24
CA LYS A 38 -40.44 69.44 -44.56
C LYS A 38 -38.95 69.30 -44.26
N ARG A 39 -38.14 70.31 -44.61
CA ARG A 39 -36.69 70.30 -44.44
C ARG A 39 -36.25 70.58 -43.00
N SER A 40 -36.90 71.51 -42.30
CA SER A 40 -36.49 71.97 -40.97
C SER A 40 -37.06 71.12 -39.84
N VAL A 41 -38.26 70.54 -40.02
CA VAL A 41 -38.94 69.79 -38.95
C VAL A 41 -39.07 68.31 -39.29
N ILE A 42 -39.61 67.97 -40.46
CA ILE A 42 -39.99 66.58 -40.76
C ILE A 42 -38.78 65.69 -41.03
N GLN A 43 -37.80 66.16 -41.82
CA GLN A 43 -36.59 65.40 -42.13
C GLN A 43 -35.74 65.09 -40.89
N PRO A 44 -35.38 66.08 -40.04
CA PRO A 44 -34.65 65.80 -38.79
C PRO A 44 -35.41 64.84 -37.87
N HIS A 45 -36.71 65.07 -37.63
CA HIS A 45 -37.51 64.21 -36.77
C HIS A 45 -37.57 62.76 -37.27
N SER A 46 -37.71 62.55 -38.59
CA SER A 46 -37.67 61.21 -39.18
C SER A 46 -36.31 60.54 -38.96
N SER A 47 -35.20 61.26 -39.19
CA SER A 47 -33.85 60.74 -38.97
C SER A 47 -33.59 60.40 -37.51
N GLU A 48 -34.03 61.24 -36.56
CA GLU A 48 -33.96 60.96 -35.13
C GLU A 48 -34.78 59.73 -34.74
N HIS A 49 -35.97 59.57 -35.30
CA HIS A 49 -36.80 58.39 -35.08
C HIS A 49 -36.11 57.10 -35.58
N HIS A 50 -35.47 57.15 -36.75
CA HIS A 50 -34.67 56.03 -37.27
C HIS A 50 -33.48 55.69 -36.37
N VAL A 51 -32.73 56.70 -35.89
CA VAL A 51 -31.61 56.50 -34.96
C VAL A 51 -32.11 55.91 -33.64
N LYS A 52 -33.23 56.39 -33.09
CA LYS A 52 -33.84 55.85 -31.87
C LYS A 52 -34.22 54.37 -32.03
N LYS A 53 -34.81 53.99 -33.16
CA LYS A 53 -35.15 52.60 -33.48
C LYS A 53 -33.90 51.72 -33.54
N GLU A 54 -32.84 52.20 -34.17
CA GLU A 54 -31.57 51.48 -34.27
C GLU A 54 -30.86 51.34 -32.92
N LEU A 55 -30.86 52.39 -32.08
CA LEU A 55 -30.36 52.32 -30.70
C LEU A 55 -31.16 51.30 -29.86
N GLY A 56 -32.49 51.27 -29.99
CA GLY A 56 -33.33 50.28 -29.33
C GLY A 56 -32.99 48.85 -29.77
N ARG A 57 -32.77 48.62 -31.07
CA ARG A 57 -32.35 47.32 -31.62
C ARG A 57 -30.98 46.89 -31.07
N ARG A 58 -29.99 47.80 -31.05
CA ARG A 58 -28.65 47.54 -30.52
C ARG A 58 -28.66 47.24 -29.03
N MET A 59 -29.47 47.97 -28.27
CA MET A 59 -29.63 47.74 -26.83
C MET A 59 -30.26 46.38 -26.55
N GLY A 60 -31.26 45.96 -27.33
CA GLY A 60 -31.83 44.61 -27.24
C GLY A 60 -30.80 43.52 -27.53
N GLN A 61 -29.98 43.70 -28.59
CA GLN A 61 -28.89 42.77 -28.90
C GLN A 61 -27.86 42.67 -27.77
N LEU A 62 -27.41 43.81 -27.23
CA LEU A 62 -26.47 43.81 -26.10
C LEU A 62 -27.05 43.14 -24.85
N GLN A 63 -28.35 43.27 -24.61
CA GLN A 63 -29.02 42.60 -23.49
C GLN A 63 -29.08 41.08 -23.70
N GLU A 64 -29.37 40.63 -24.92
CA GLU A 64 -29.38 39.21 -25.29
C GLU A 64 -27.96 38.61 -25.20
N ASP A 65 -26.96 39.29 -25.74
CA ASP A 65 -25.55 38.86 -25.68
C ASP A 65 -25.06 38.77 -24.22
N LEU A 66 -25.40 39.76 -23.39
CA LEU A 66 -25.05 39.75 -21.96
C LEU A 66 -25.74 38.59 -21.24
N HIS A 67 -27.02 38.33 -21.54
CA HIS A 67 -27.75 37.21 -20.97
C HIS A 67 -27.12 35.87 -21.37
N ASN A 68 -26.80 35.68 -22.65
CA ASN A 68 -26.17 34.46 -23.17
C ASN A 68 -24.78 34.23 -22.54
N VAL A 69 -23.95 35.27 -22.45
CA VAL A 69 -22.63 35.16 -21.79
C VAL A 69 -22.79 34.80 -20.30
N LYS A 70 -23.78 35.36 -19.62
CA LYS A 70 -24.04 35.04 -18.21
C LYS A 70 -24.47 33.59 -18.03
N GLU A 71 -25.37 33.10 -18.87
CA GLU A 71 -25.81 31.70 -18.84
C GLU A 71 -24.63 30.75 -19.12
N GLN A 72 -23.79 31.06 -20.12
CA GLN A 72 -22.59 30.28 -20.40
C GLN A 72 -21.60 30.29 -19.23
N LEU A 73 -21.43 31.42 -18.55
CA LEU A 73 -20.58 31.52 -17.38
C LEU A 73 -21.13 30.67 -16.22
N ASP A 74 -22.44 30.70 -16.00
CA ASP A 74 -23.09 29.91 -14.95
C ASP A 74 -22.94 28.39 -15.24
N LEU A 75 -23.10 27.96 -16.50
CA LEU A 75 -22.84 26.58 -16.91
C LEU A 75 -21.38 26.19 -16.71
N LYS A 76 -20.42 27.05 -17.11
CA LYS A 76 -18.99 26.79 -16.92
C LYS A 76 -18.60 26.74 -15.45
N SER A 77 -19.26 27.54 -14.60
CA SER A 77 -19.07 27.51 -13.14
C SER A 77 -19.52 26.17 -12.55
N GLN A 78 -20.67 25.65 -13.00
CA GLN A 78 -21.16 24.32 -12.59
C GLN A 78 -20.23 23.20 -13.07
N GLU A 79 -19.76 23.24 -14.32
CA GLU A 79 -18.79 22.28 -14.84
C GLU A 79 -17.48 22.28 -14.02
N TYR A 80 -16.96 23.48 -13.71
CA TYR A 80 -15.77 23.62 -12.88
C TYR A 80 -15.96 23.05 -11.48
N GLN A 81 -17.12 23.28 -10.86
CA GLN A 81 -17.44 22.73 -9.55
C GLN A 81 -17.52 21.19 -9.58
N ALA A 82 -18.13 20.60 -10.61
CA ALA A 82 -18.18 19.14 -10.75
C ALA A 82 -16.78 18.53 -10.95
N LEU A 83 -15.91 19.19 -11.73
CA LEU A 83 -14.52 18.76 -11.91
C LEU A 83 -13.71 18.88 -10.61
N LEU A 84 -13.97 19.91 -9.79
CA LEU A 84 -13.35 20.04 -8.47
C LEU A 84 -13.73 18.88 -7.56
N GLU A 85 -15.02 18.52 -7.49
CA GLU A 85 -15.51 17.40 -6.69
C GLU A 85 -14.91 16.07 -7.15
N GLN A 86 -14.81 15.85 -8.47
CA GLN A 86 -14.15 14.67 -9.03
C GLN A 86 -12.67 14.62 -8.65
N ARG A 87 -11.95 15.75 -8.74
CA ARG A 87 -10.55 15.85 -8.32
C ARG A 87 -10.40 15.52 -6.84
N ASP A 88 -11.28 16.04 -5.99
CA ASP A 88 -11.22 15.79 -4.54
C ASP A 88 -11.47 14.32 -4.20
N GLN A 89 -12.37 13.66 -4.92
CA GLN A 89 -12.59 12.22 -4.78
C GLN A 89 -11.37 11.39 -5.17
N VAL A 90 -10.70 11.73 -6.28
CA VAL A 90 -9.45 11.05 -6.69
C VAL A 90 -8.34 11.27 -5.67
N VAL A 91 -8.19 12.49 -5.15
CA VAL A 91 -7.22 12.80 -4.10
C VAL A 91 -7.50 11.97 -2.84
N ALA A 92 -8.75 11.83 -2.43
CA ALA A 92 -9.12 11.00 -1.28
C ALA A 92 -8.75 9.53 -1.49
N HIS A 93 -9.01 8.97 -2.67
CA HIS A 93 -8.61 7.59 -3.01
C HIS A 93 -7.08 7.40 -3.01
N LEU A 94 -6.32 8.36 -3.55
CA LEU A 94 -4.86 8.33 -3.53
C LEU A 94 -4.32 8.39 -2.10
N GLN A 95 -4.90 9.25 -1.24
CA GLN A 95 -4.52 9.34 0.16
C GLN A 95 -4.77 8.01 0.90
N GLN A 96 -5.92 7.38 0.67
CA GLN A 96 -6.23 6.06 1.24
C GLN A 96 -5.21 5.00 0.80
N TYR A 97 -4.87 4.96 -0.50
CA TYR A 97 -3.88 4.03 -1.02
C TYR A 97 -2.49 4.27 -0.40
N SER A 98 -2.06 5.53 -0.30
CA SER A 98 -0.77 5.89 0.32
C SER A 98 -0.69 5.50 1.80
N ALA A 99 -1.79 5.67 2.55
CA ALA A 99 -1.89 5.26 3.94
C ALA A 99 -1.84 3.73 4.08
N GLY A 100 -2.56 3.00 3.21
CA GLY A 100 -2.54 1.54 3.18
C GLY A 100 -1.16 0.98 2.87
N TYR A 101 -0.46 1.55 1.87
CA TYR A 101 0.91 1.16 1.53
C TYR A 101 1.88 1.38 2.71
N THR A 102 1.77 2.52 3.38
CA THR A 102 2.60 2.86 4.54
C THR A 102 2.37 1.89 5.70
N ALA A 103 1.11 1.52 5.97
CA ALA A 103 0.77 0.53 6.98
C ALA A 103 1.37 -0.84 6.65
N LEU A 104 1.18 -1.32 5.42
CA LEU A 104 1.73 -2.61 4.97
C LEU A 104 3.26 -2.64 5.03
N ALA A 105 3.92 -1.55 4.67
CA ALA A 105 5.37 -1.43 4.79
C ALA A 105 5.84 -1.58 6.25
N SER A 106 5.12 -0.96 7.18
CA SER A 106 5.42 -1.06 8.62
C SER A 106 5.19 -2.48 9.17
N GLU A 107 4.14 -3.18 8.72
CA GLU A 107 3.88 -4.58 9.09
C GLU A 107 4.97 -5.51 8.56
N ARG A 108 5.40 -5.31 7.31
CA ARG A 108 6.51 -6.06 6.69
C ARG A 108 7.81 -5.88 7.48
N GLU A 109 8.14 -4.66 7.89
CA GLU A 109 9.32 -4.40 8.71
C GLU A 109 9.25 -5.06 10.09
N LEU A 110 8.07 -5.07 10.72
CA LEU A 110 7.85 -5.74 11.99
C LEU A 110 8.04 -7.25 11.85
N LEU A 111 7.45 -7.85 10.82
CA LEU A 111 7.58 -9.27 10.54
C LEU A 111 9.03 -9.65 10.25
N HIS A 112 9.75 -8.83 9.49
CA HIS A 112 11.17 -9.04 9.22
C HIS A 112 12.02 -9.02 10.50
N ARG A 113 11.75 -8.08 11.42
CA ARG A 113 12.41 -8.04 12.74
C ARG A 113 12.13 -9.30 13.56
N GLN A 114 10.88 -9.76 13.60
CA GLN A 114 10.51 -10.99 14.31
C GLN A 114 11.20 -12.22 13.70
N TYR A 115 11.20 -12.34 12.38
CA TYR A 115 11.87 -13.43 11.68
C TYR A 115 13.36 -13.47 12.00
N LEU A 116 14.04 -12.32 11.98
CA LEU A 116 15.46 -12.23 12.33
C LEU A 116 15.73 -12.69 13.76
N GLN A 117 14.89 -12.27 14.72
CA GLN A 117 15.00 -12.72 16.11
C GLN A 117 14.80 -14.24 16.24
N GLN A 118 13.83 -14.79 15.51
CA GLN A 118 13.57 -16.24 15.51
C GLN A 118 14.75 -17.02 14.90
N SER A 119 15.33 -16.54 13.80
CA SER A 119 16.52 -17.15 13.19
C SER A 119 17.69 -17.20 14.17
N GLN A 120 17.95 -16.11 14.88
CA GLN A 120 19.02 -16.06 15.89
C GLN A 120 18.78 -17.02 17.06
N LEU A 121 17.53 -17.20 17.49
CA LEU A 121 17.16 -18.17 18.51
C LEU A 121 17.37 -19.61 18.01
N MET A 122 17.02 -19.87 16.76
CA MET A 122 17.20 -21.18 16.12
C MET A 122 18.68 -21.55 16.03
N ASP A 123 19.54 -20.61 15.60
CA ASP A 123 20.99 -20.84 15.52
C ASP A 123 21.59 -21.20 16.88
N ARG A 124 21.15 -20.52 17.95
CA ARG A 124 21.57 -20.85 19.32
C ARG A 124 21.13 -22.24 19.75
N LEU A 125 19.85 -22.58 19.51
CA LEU A 125 19.33 -23.89 19.86
C LEU A 125 20.04 -25.03 19.10
N GLN A 126 20.34 -24.81 17.83
CA GLN A 126 21.09 -25.78 17.03
C GLN A 126 22.53 -25.95 17.56
N HIS A 127 23.18 -24.85 17.96
CA HIS A 127 24.49 -24.94 18.60
C HIS A 127 24.42 -25.77 19.90
N ASP A 128 23.45 -25.49 20.77
CA ASP A 128 23.26 -26.21 22.03
C ASP A 128 22.95 -27.70 21.78
N GLU A 129 22.11 -28.03 20.81
CA GLU A 129 21.80 -29.43 20.44
C GLU A 129 23.06 -30.16 19.95
N THR A 130 23.83 -29.54 19.06
CA THR A 130 25.06 -30.15 18.54
C THR A 130 26.11 -30.35 19.63
N GLN A 131 26.28 -29.39 20.53
CA GLN A 131 27.15 -29.52 21.69
C GLN A 131 26.71 -30.66 22.61
N GLY A 132 25.41 -30.76 22.90
CA GLY A 132 24.83 -31.84 23.70
C GLY A 132 25.05 -33.22 23.07
N ARG A 133 24.87 -33.33 21.74
CA ARG A 133 25.14 -34.58 20.99
C ARG A 133 26.60 -35.00 21.09
N VAL A 134 27.54 -34.08 20.89
CA VAL A 134 28.97 -34.36 21.00
C VAL A 134 29.32 -34.85 22.41
N GLN A 135 28.76 -34.22 23.44
CA GLN A 135 29.03 -34.61 24.82
C GLN A 135 28.45 -35.99 25.17
N LEU A 136 27.25 -36.32 24.67
CA LEU A 136 26.67 -37.66 24.80
C LEU A 136 27.50 -38.71 24.07
N GLU A 137 27.97 -38.42 22.86
CA GLU A 137 28.83 -39.34 22.09
C GLU A 137 30.14 -39.64 22.84
N MET A 138 30.75 -38.63 23.47
CA MET A 138 31.94 -38.80 24.30
C MET A 138 31.67 -39.67 25.53
N SER A 139 30.55 -39.44 26.23
CA SER A 139 30.15 -40.27 27.38
C SER A 139 29.86 -41.71 26.96
N HIS A 140 29.24 -41.92 25.80
CA HIS A 140 28.96 -43.24 25.26
C HIS A 140 30.25 -44.02 24.99
N LYS A 141 31.22 -43.39 24.31
CA LYS A 141 32.54 -43.99 24.05
C LYS A 141 33.26 -44.37 25.34
N GLN A 142 33.17 -43.54 26.38
CA GLN A 142 33.75 -43.87 27.69
C GLN A 142 33.06 -45.05 28.35
N LEU A 143 31.72 -45.10 28.30
CA LEU A 143 30.94 -46.22 28.81
C LEU A 143 31.29 -47.52 28.10
N GLU A 144 31.37 -47.53 26.77
CA GLU A 144 31.81 -48.70 25.98
C GLU A 144 33.20 -49.17 26.43
N GLN A 145 34.17 -48.26 26.60
CA GLN A 145 35.50 -48.62 27.10
C GLN A 145 35.47 -49.23 28.50
N TYR A 146 34.64 -48.73 29.40
CA TYR A 146 34.47 -49.32 30.73
C TYR A 146 33.81 -50.69 30.66
N GLN A 147 32.83 -50.87 29.77
CA GLN A 147 32.13 -52.12 29.55
C GLN A 147 33.09 -53.21 29.03
N GLU A 148 33.90 -52.90 28.00
CA GLU A 148 34.93 -53.80 27.46
C GLU A 148 35.95 -54.22 28.52
N ARG A 149 36.42 -53.27 29.36
CA ARG A 149 37.35 -53.58 30.46
C ARG A 149 36.70 -54.49 31.51
N LEU A 150 35.43 -54.26 31.83
CA LEU A 150 34.72 -55.06 32.82
C LEU A 150 34.44 -56.47 32.31
N GLU A 151 34.13 -56.62 31.03
CA GLU A 151 34.03 -57.93 30.36
C GLU A 151 35.37 -58.66 30.34
N GLN A 152 36.48 -57.96 30.06
CA GLN A 152 37.82 -58.56 30.12
C GLN A 152 38.12 -59.07 31.54
N LEU A 153 37.92 -58.24 32.56
CA LEU A 153 38.13 -58.63 33.96
C LEU A 153 37.21 -59.77 34.41
N SER A 154 35.99 -59.84 33.86
CA SER A 154 35.07 -60.95 34.10
C SER A 154 35.60 -62.24 33.49
N ARG A 155 36.07 -62.21 32.23
CA ARG A 155 36.70 -63.36 31.56
C ARG A 155 37.94 -63.83 32.30
N ASP A 156 38.80 -62.91 32.71
CA ASP A 156 39.99 -63.22 33.50
C ASP A 156 39.61 -63.85 34.86
N ASN A 157 38.58 -63.34 35.53
CA ASN A 157 38.06 -63.93 36.78
C ASN A 157 37.50 -65.35 36.57
N GLU A 158 36.79 -65.60 35.48
CA GLU A 158 36.28 -66.94 35.14
C GLU A 158 37.43 -67.91 34.85
N GLN A 159 38.46 -67.46 34.12
CA GLN A 159 39.68 -68.24 33.89
C GLN A 159 40.40 -68.55 35.20
N LEU A 160 40.64 -67.55 36.05
CA LEU A 160 41.25 -67.76 37.37
C LEU A 160 40.43 -68.71 38.23
N LYS A 161 39.10 -68.60 38.24
CA LYS A 161 38.23 -69.56 38.94
C LYS A 161 38.40 -70.97 38.38
N ALA A 162 38.46 -71.13 37.06
CA ALA A 162 38.67 -72.42 36.42
C ALA A 162 40.04 -73.02 36.81
N GLU A 163 41.12 -72.24 36.74
CA GLU A 163 42.47 -72.63 37.17
C GLU A 163 42.48 -73.06 38.65
N VAL A 164 41.86 -72.27 39.54
CA VAL A 164 41.74 -72.61 40.97
C VAL A 164 40.97 -73.91 41.17
N THR A 165 39.86 -74.13 40.46
CA THR A 165 39.12 -75.40 40.54
C THR A 165 39.91 -76.59 39.99
N GLU A 166 40.71 -76.41 38.94
CA GLU A 166 41.58 -77.44 38.40
C GLU A 166 42.72 -77.80 39.37
N LEU A 167 43.34 -76.80 40.00
CA LEU A 167 44.31 -76.99 41.08
C LEU A 167 43.70 -77.72 42.29
N LEU A 168 42.46 -77.39 42.67
CA LEU A 168 41.74 -78.10 43.72
C LEU A 168 41.43 -79.56 43.33
N ASN A 169 41.03 -79.82 42.08
CA ASN A 169 40.73 -81.17 41.59
C ASN A 169 41.99 -82.04 41.46
N SER A 170 43.10 -81.47 41.00
CA SER A 170 44.40 -82.12 40.98
C SER A 170 44.95 -82.34 42.40
N SER A 171 44.69 -81.42 43.33
CA SER A 171 44.96 -81.62 44.77
C SER A 171 44.03 -82.67 45.41
N ALA A 172 42.78 -82.81 44.97
CA ALA A 172 41.84 -83.81 45.46
C ALA A 172 42.21 -85.25 45.05
N LEU A 173 42.99 -85.43 43.97
CA LEU A 173 43.61 -86.71 43.64
C LEU A 173 44.78 -87.09 44.57
N ALA A 174 45.29 -86.16 45.39
CA ALA A 174 46.41 -86.38 46.30
C ALA A 174 46.01 -86.55 47.78
N THR A 175 44.71 -86.49 48.12
CA THR A 175 44.26 -86.64 49.52
C THR A 175 43.22 -87.75 49.69
N LEU A 176 43.65 -88.84 50.35
CA LEU A 176 42.80 -89.81 51.03
C LEU A 176 41.79 -89.11 51.97
N PRO A 177 40.59 -89.69 52.21
CA PRO A 177 39.60 -89.07 53.08
C PRO A 177 40.05 -89.20 54.54
N ARG A 178 40.42 -88.08 55.18
CA ARG A 178 40.70 -88.08 56.61
C ARG A 178 39.46 -87.66 57.39
N ASN A 179 38.88 -88.70 57.95
CA ASN A 179 37.83 -88.81 58.96
C ASN A 179 37.86 -87.74 60.08
N GLN A 180 36.66 -87.26 60.41
CA GLN A 180 36.13 -86.90 61.74
C GLN A 180 36.92 -85.97 62.69
N GLY A 181 36.29 -84.83 62.98
CA GLY A 181 36.36 -84.07 64.23
C GLY A 181 35.17 -83.11 64.24
N ASP A 182 34.11 -83.43 65.01
CA ASP A 182 33.79 -82.75 66.27
C ASP A 182 33.24 -81.34 65.99
N GLY A 183 31.92 -81.12 65.88
CA GLY A 183 30.98 -81.26 66.98
C GLY A 183 30.61 -79.84 67.43
N VAL A 184 29.30 -79.54 67.43
CA VAL A 184 28.62 -78.39 68.08
C VAL A 184 28.97 -76.99 67.52
N GLU A 185 28.07 -76.07 67.15
CA GLU A 185 26.70 -75.75 67.56
C GLU A 185 25.93 -75.09 66.41
N SER A 186 24.65 -75.44 66.28
CA SER A 186 23.65 -74.60 65.62
C SER A 186 23.33 -73.42 66.51
N GLN A 187 23.49 -72.18 66.03
CA GLN A 187 22.82 -71.03 66.64
C GLN A 187 22.46 -69.97 65.59
N SER A 188 21.18 -69.62 65.66
CA SER A 188 20.42 -68.62 64.93
C SER A 188 21.10 -67.26 64.80
N LEU A 189 20.73 -66.54 63.74
CA LEU A 189 20.70 -65.07 63.70
C LEU A 189 20.22 -64.51 65.05
N PRO A 190 20.91 -63.48 65.56
CA PRO A 190 20.19 -62.23 65.73
C PRO A 190 21.03 -60.99 65.40
N GLU A 191 20.34 -60.02 64.78
CA GLU A 191 20.38 -58.61 65.16
C GLU A 191 21.62 -57.75 64.83
N SER A 192 21.45 -56.95 63.76
CA SER A 192 21.75 -55.51 63.70
C SER A 192 22.95 -55.00 64.50
N PRO A 193 24.03 -54.50 63.86
CA PRO A 193 24.85 -53.49 64.50
C PRO A 193 24.00 -52.26 64.80
N GLN A 194 24.21 -51.75 66.00
CA GLN A 194 23.57 -50.61 66.62
C GLN A 194 23.35 -49.44 65.65
N LYS A 195 22.08 -49.02 65.55
CA LYS A 195 21.66 -47.70 65.06
C LYS A 195 22.43 -46.63 65.83
N SER A 196 23.39 -45.99 65.17
CA SER A 196 23.80 -44.65 65.55
C SER A 196 22.61 -43.73 65.30
N SER A 197 22.13 -43.13 66.39
CA SER A 197 21.14 -42.07 66.39
C SER A 197 21.70 -40.88 65.60
N ILE A 198 21.26 -40.75 64.36
CA ILE A 198 21.15 -39.46 63.69
C ILE A 198 19.67 -39.15 63.68
N ALA A 199 19.29 -38.11 64.41
CA ALA A 199 18.00 -37.48 64.28
C ALA A 199 17.87 -36.97 62.85
N ILE A 200 17.10 -37.71 62.05
CA ILE A 200 16.58 -37.25 60.77
C ILE A 200 15.43 -36.29 61.13
N PRO A 201 15.50 -34.99 60.78
CA PRO A 201 14.36 -34.12 60.87
C PRO A 201 13.19 -34.71 60.11
N GLU A 202 12.04 -34.79 60.79
CA GLU A 202 10.73 -35.00 60.19
C GLU A 202 10.47 -33.88 59.18
N ASP A 203 10.85 -34.10 57.92
CA ASP A 203 10.29 -33.39 56.77
C ASP A 203 10.41 -34.27 55.53
N PHE A 204 9.55 -35.29 55.49
CA PHE A 204 9.09 -35.89 54.25
C PHE A 204 7.60 -35.55 54.09
N GLU A 205 7.31 -34.31 53.72
CA GLU A 205 6.23 -34.01 52.77
C GLU A 205 6.77 -34.36 51.38
N SER A 206 6.88 -35.65 51.03
CA SER A 206 5.78 -36.40 50.44
C SER A 206 5.03 -35.61 49.36
N ARG A 207 5.36 -35.95 48.10
CA ARG A 207 4.43 -36.00 46.95
C ARG A 207 4.13 -34.73 46.14
N GLU A 208 4.53 -33.53 46.55
CA GLU A 208 4.22 -32.32 45.76
C GLU A 208 5.39 -31.75 44.92
N GLU A 209 6.65 -32.14 45.16
CA GLU A 209 7.81 -31.52 44.48
C GLU A 209 8.44 -32.36 43.35
N MET A 210 7.97 -33.60 43.13
CA MET A 210 8.38 -34.44 42.00
C MET A 210 7.56 -34.17 40.71
N VAL A 211 6.55 -33.30 40.77
CA VAL A 211 5.71 -32.89 39.63
C VAL A 211 6.24 -31.64 38.92
N ARG A 212 7.22 -30.92 39.50
CA ARG A 212 7.67 -29.64 38.94
C ARG A 212 8.85 -29.73 37.97
N ARG A 213 9.49 -30.90 37.82
CA ARG A 213 10.67 -31.05 36.93
C ARG A 213 10.78 -32.44 36.33
N THR A 214 10.23 -32.60 35.12
CA THR A 214 10.70 -33.41 33.96
C THR A 214 9.50 -33.65 33.01
N PRO A 215 9.76 -34.10 31.76
CA PRO A 215 9.66 -33.33 30.53
C PRO A 215 8.25 -33.31 29.92
N ILE A 216 8.08 -32.43 28.94
CA ILE A 216 6.89 -32.25 28.10
C ILE A 216 6.57 -33.58 27.38
N SER A 217 5.77 -34.43 28.02
CA SER A 217 5.22 -35.67 27.46
C SER A 217 4.20 -36.22 28.46
N GLY A 218 2.92 -35.87 28.28
CA GLY A 218 1.84 -36.47 29.07
C GLY A 218 0.85 -35.44 29.58
N VAL A 219 -0.03 -34.94 28.71
CA VAL A 219 -1.30 -34.42 29.19
C VAL A 219 -2.15 -35.62 29.58
N ARG A 220 -2.18 -35.93 30.88
CA ARG A 220 -3.18 -36.86 31.43
C ARG A 220 -4.46 -36.06 31.67
N TRP A 221 -5.38 -36.18 30.74
CA TRP A 221 -6.67 -35.49 30.72
C TRP A 221 -7.66 -35.94 31.82
N ASP A 222 -7.31 -36.95 32.61
CA ASP A 222 -8.26 -37.68 33.46
C ASP A 222 -8.51 -37.08 34.86
N ILE A 223 -7.98 -35.89 35.19
CA ILE A 223 -8.12 -35.32 36.56
C ILE A 223 -9.00 -34.05 36.61
N VAL A 224 -9.49 -33.53 35.49
CA VAL A 224 -10.28 -32.27 35.49
C VAL A 224 -11.77 -32.43 35.11
N PHE A 225 -12.21 -33.57 34.58
CA PHE A 225 -13.63 -33.73 34.20
C PHE A 225 -14.18 -35.10 34.60
N PRO A 226 -14.88 -35.23 35.74
CA PRO A 226 -15.73 -36.38 35.96
C PRO A 226 -16.95 -36.19 35.06
N ASN A 227 -16.93 -36.88 33.91
CA ASN A 227 -17.95 -36.95 32.87
C ASN A 227 -17.85 -35.85 31.78
N ALA A 228 -17.03 -36.09 30.74
CA ALA A 228 -17.08 -35.30 29.51
C ALA A 228 -16.60 -36.14 28.31
N GLY A 229 -17.47 -37.02 27.80
CA GLY A 229 -17.45 -37.21 26.34
C GLY A 229 -17.65 -35.84 25.73
N VAL A 230 -16.75 -35.43 24.82
CA VAL A 230 -16.89 -34.16 24.08
C VAL A 230 -18.31 -34.15 23.50
N PRO A 231 -19.18 -33.19 23.88
CA PRO A 231 -20.52 -33.12 23.33
C PRO A 231 -20.42 -33.09 21.81
N VAL A 232 -21.28 -33.84 21.11
CA VAL A 232 -21.25 -33.93 19.64
C VAL A 232 -21.27 -32.52 19.03
N GLU A 233 -21.96 -31.56 19.66
CA GLU A 233 -21.98 -30.17 19.21
C GLU A 233 -20.60 -29.49 19.21
N VAL A 234 -19.70 -29.83 20.14
CA VAL A 234 -18.35 -29.27 20.22
C VAL A 234 -17.43 -29.89 19.18
N HIS A 235 -17.57 -31.19 18.91
CA HIS A 235 -16.84 -31.84 17.83
C HIS A 235 -17.30 -31.34 16.45
N GLU A 236 -18.60 -31.14 16.26
CA GLU A 236 -19.19 -30.54 15.06
C GLU A 236 -18.67 -29.12 14.86
N ALA A 237 -18.71 -28.28 15.90
CA ALA A 237 -18.22 -26.90 15.84
C ALA A 237 -16.72 -26.82 15.53
N LEU A 238 -15.91 -27.73 16.09
CA LEU A 238 -14.48 -27.79 15.79
C LEU A 238 -14.22 -28.24 14.35
N TYR A 239 -15.00 -29.19 13.83
CA TYR A 239 -14.89 -29.66 12.45
C TYR A 239 -15.24 -28.53 11.46
N VAL A 240 -16.33 -27.80 11.71
CA VAL A 240 -16.73 -26.63 10.92
C VAL A 240 -15.69 -25.51 10.99
N ALA A 241 -15.11 -25.26 12.16
CA ALA A 241 -14.04 -24.27 12.32
C ALA A 241 -12.77 -24.68 11.54
N MET A 242 -12.41 -25.97 11.55
CA MET A 242 -11.28 -26.51 10.80
C MET A 242 -11.51 -26.41 9.29
N GLU A 243 -12.71 -26.75 8.81
CA GLU A 243 -13.08 -26.65 7.41
C GLU A 243 -13.08 -25.19 6.94
N SER A 244 -13.63 -24.27 7.74
CA SER A 244 -13.59 -22.84 7.46
C SER A 244 -12.16 -22.31 7.39
N LEU A 245 -11.28 -22.77 8.29
CA LEU A 245 -9.86 -22.42 8.27
C LEU A 245 -9.16 -22.96 7.02
N GLN A 246 -9.44 -24.20 6.63
CA GLN A 246 -8.86 -24.84 5.45
C GLN A 246 -9.33 -24.15 4.16
N GLN A 247 -10.62 -23.80 4.06
CA GLN A 247 -11.13 -23.00 2.95
C GLN A 247 -10.46 -21.63 2.90
N ARG A 248 -10.29 -20.96 4.05
CA ARG A 248 -9.66 -19.63 4.12
C ARG A 248 -8.18 -19.68 3.74
N PHE A 249 -7.46 -20.71 4.18
CA PHE A 249 -6.08 -20.93 3.78
C PHE A 249 -5.96 -21.20 2.27
N THR A 250 -6.87 -21.99 1.71
CA THR A 250 -6.89 -22.28 0.26
C THR A 250 -7.17 -21.00 -0.54
N SER A 251 -8.16 -20.20 -0.12
CA SER A 251 -8.45 -18.90 -0.74
C SER A 251 -7.26 -17.94 -0.64
N LEU A 252 -6.59 -17.89 0.50
CA LEU A 252 -5.40 -17.05 0.70
C LEU A 252 -4.24 -17.50 -0.18
N MET A 253 -4.04 -18.81 -0.34
CA MET A 253 -2.99 -19.35 -1.21
C MET A 253 -3.27 -19.05 -2.69
N GLN A 254 -4.54 -19.07 -3.11
CA GLN A 254 -4.97 -18.67 -4.45
C GLN A 254 -4.73 -17.17 -4.68
N GLU A 255 -5.19 -16.33 -3.75
CA GLU A 255 -4.99 -14.88 -3.81
C GLU A 255 -3.50 -14.51 -3.83
N LYS A 256 -2.67 -15.21 -3.05
CA LYS A 256 -1.21 -15.02 -3.06
C LYS A 256 -0.60 -15.37 -4.42
N ALA A 257 -1.12 -16.38 -5.13
CA ALA A 257 -0.66 -16.73 -6.47
C ALA A 257 -1.04 -15.63 -7.48
N ASP A 258 -2.29 -15.17 -7.45
CA ASP A 258 -2.77 -14.10 -8.34
C ASP A 258 -2.03 -12.77 -8.09
N LEU A 259 -1.75 -12.44 -6.83
CA LEU A 259 -0.96 -11.25 -6.49
C LEU A 259 0.48 -11.37 -7.00
N LYS A 260 1.07 -12.57 -6.93
CA LYS A 260 2.43 -12.80 -7.43
C LYS A 260 2.50 -12.58 -8.95
N GLU A 261 1.51 -13.08 -9.70
CA GLU A 261 1.40 -12.84 -11.14
C GLU A 261 1.26 -11.34 -11.47
N ARG A 262 0.44 -10.59 -10.72
CA ARG A 262 0.29 -9.13 -10.91
C ARG A 262 1.54 -8.34 -10.57
N VAL A 263 2.33 -8.79 -9.58
CA VAL A 263 3.64 -8.17 -9.28
C VAL A 263 4.60 -8.39 -10.43
N GLU A 264 4.70 -9.62 -10.95
CA GLU A 264 5.54 -9.92 -12.11
C GLU A 264 5.11 -9.08 -13.34
N GLU A 265 3.80 -8.93 -13.59
CA GLU A 265 3.29 -8.05 -14.66
C GLU A 265 3.69 -6.58 -14.46
N LEU A 266 3.58 -6.06 -13.23
CA LEU A 266 3.94 -4.68 -12.92
C LEU A 266 5.45 -4.45 -13.03
N GLU A 267 6.29 -5.41 -12.63
CA GLU A 267 7.73 -5.35 -12.82
C GLU A 267 8.09 -5.26 -14.31
N HIS A 268 7.45 -6.09 -15.15
CA HIS A 268 7.62 -6.00 -16.60
C HIS A 268 7.20 -4.64 -17.16
N ARG A 269 6.07 -4.08 -16.71
CA ARG A 269 5.62 -2.73 -17.12
C ARG A 269 6.58 -1.63 -16.66
N CYS A 270 7.11 -1.71 -15.43
CA CYS A 270 8.10 -0.76 -14.93
C CYS A 270 9.39 -0.78 -15.76
N ILE A 271 9.89 -1.98 -16.11
CA ILE A 271 11.05 -2.12 -16.99
C ILE A 271 10.78 -1.48 -18.36
N GLN A 272 9.60 -1.73 -18.94
CA GLN A 272 9.22 -1.16 -20.23
C GLN A 272 9.12 0.37 -20.17
N LEU A 273 8.43 0.92 -19.18
CA LEU A 273 8.30 2.36 -19.00
C LEU A 273 9.65 3.03 -18.71
N SER A 274 10.54 2.35 -17.98
CA SER A 274 11.92 2.82 -17.79
C SER A 274 12.64 2.94 -19.13
N GLY A 275 12.59 1.91 -19.97
CA GLY A 275 13.21 1.95 -21.30
C GLY A 275 12.58 3.01 -22.22
N GLU A 276 11.26 3.19 -22.18
CA GLU A 276 10.57 4.23 -22.94
C GLU A 276 11.00 5.63 -22.46
N THR A 277 11.11 5.83 -21.14
CA THR A 277 11.56 7.10 -20.54
C THR A 277 13.02 7.41 -20.90
N ASP A 278 13.90 6.41 -20.93
CA ASP A 278 15.30 6.57 -21.34
C ASP A 278 15.39 7.01 -22.81
N THR A 279 14.56 6.43 -23.70
CA THR A 279 14.53 6.87 -25.11
C THR A 279 13.90 8.27 -25.30
N ILE A 280 13.02 8.71 -24.41
CA ILE A 280 12.47 10.07 -24.41
C ILE A 280 13.56 11.04 -23.93
N GLY A 281 14.29 10.70 -22.86
CA GLY A 281 15.42 11.48 -22.37
C GLY A 281 16.52 11.68 -23.41
N GLU A 282 16.86 10.64 -24.19
CA GLU A 282 17.80 10.76 -25.32
C GLU A 282 17.26 11.66 -26.46
N ARG A 283 15.96 11.60 -26.77
CA ARG A 283 15.35 12.48 -27.79
C ARG A 283 15.30 13.94 -27.33
N ASP A 284 14.98 14.18 -26.06
CA ASP A 284 14.90 15.53 -25.50
C ASP A 284 16.28 16.17 -25.37
N THR A 285 17.29 15.39 -24.97
CA THR A 285 18.69 15.86 -24.97
C THR A 285 19.19 16.13 -26.39
N HIS A 286 18.94 15.24 -27.37
CA HIS A 286 19.32 15.50 -28.77
C HIS A 286 18.62 16.74 -29.34
N THR A 287 17.33 16.96 -29.02
CA THR A 287 16.56 18.13 -29.46
C THR A 287 17.05 19.41 -28.80
N TYR A 288 17.38 19.37 -27.50
CA TYR A 288 17.97 20.50 -26.80
C TYR A 288 19.35 20.85 -27.36
N ILE A 289 20.21 19.86 -27.63
CA ILE A 289 21.54 20.07 -28.23
C ILE A 289 21.42 20.60 -29.66
N TYR A 290 20.48 20.08 -30.47
CA TYR A 290 20.24 20.58 -31.83
C TYR A 290 19.72 22.03 -31.81
N SER A 291 18.74 22.34 -30.96
CA SER A 291 18.19 23.71 -30.85
C SER A 291 19.22 24.71 -30.32
N THR A 292 20.09 24.27 -29.41
CA THR A 292 21.19 25.09 -28.87
C THR A 292 22.25 25.30 -29.94
N SER A 293 22.64 24.25 -30.69
CA SER A 293 23.57 24.36 -31.81
C SER A 293 23.06 25.25 -32.95
N GLN A 294 21.75 25.27 -33.22
CA GLN A 294 21.14 26.16 -34.21
C GLN A 294 21.14 27.63 -33.75
N LYS A 295 20.89 27.88 -32.46
CA LYS A 295 20.95 29.22 -31.85
C LYS A 295 22.37 29.78 -31.78
N PHE A 296 23.38 28.95 -31.55
CA PHE A 296 24.78 29.37 -31.55
C PHE A 296 25.41 29.40 -32.95
N GLY A 297 24.96 28.56 -33.90
CA GLY A 297 25.44 28.57 -35.28
C GLY A 297 25.08 29.83 -36.08
N HIS A 298 23.97 30.50 -35.73
CA HIS A 298 23.58 31.78 -36.33
C HIS A 298 24.30 33.01 -35.74
N ALA A 299 25.02 32.86 -34.62
CA ALA A 299 25.66 33.97 -33.90
C ALA A 299 27.13 34.22 -34.30
N TYR A 300 27.76 33.35 -35.09
CA TYR A 300 29.17 33.49 -35.50
C TYR A 300 29.37 33.91 -36.96
N SER A 301 28.57 34.88 -37.41
CA SER A 301 28.87 35.65 -38.62
C SER A 301 28.49 37.12 -38.41
N PHE A 302 29.08 37.77 -37.41
CA PHE A 302 29.16 39.24 -37.41
C PHE A 302 30.38 39.72 -36.63
N ASN A 303 31.38 40.16 -37.40
CA ASN A 303 32.41 41.14 -37.08
C ASN A 303 32.98 41.16 -35.65
N GLY A 304 34.10 40.44 -35.49
CA GLY A 304 35.27 40.94 -34.77
C GLY A 304 35.10 41.16 -33.28
N PHE A 305 35.11 40.08 -32.49
CA PHE A 305 35.82 40.00 -31.21
C PHE A 305 35.84 38.52 -30.81
N SER A 306 37.03 37.94 -30.74
CA SER A 306 37.22 36.58 -30.25
C SER A 306 37.17 36.60 -28.73
N LEU A 307 36.11 36.04 -28.13
CA LEU A 307 36.09 35.75 -26.71
C LEU A 307 35.86 34.24 -26.52
N PHE A 308 36.98 33.53 -26.41
CA PHE A 308 37.05 32.20 -25.83
C PHE A 308 36.55 32.27 -24.38
N LEU A 309 35.45 31.59 -24.05
CA LEU A 309 35.12 31.25 -22.67
C LEU A 309 34.81 29.75 -22.57
N LEU A 310 35.88 29.02 -22.30
CA LEU A 310 35.89 27.72 -21.61
C LEU A 310 35.35 27.90 -20.19
N PHE A 311 34.38 27.09 -19.78
CA PHE A 311 34.24 26.52 -18.43
C PHE A 311 33.29 25.31 -18.57
N SER A 312 33.78 24.07 -18.65
CA SER A 312 34.32 23.21 -17.58
C SER A 312 33.30 22.84 -16.50
N THR A 313 32.75 21.64 -16.66
CA THR A 313 32.56 20.59 -15.62
C THR A 313 32.61 21.03 -14.15
N LEU A 314 31.45 20.91 -13.50
CA LEU A 314 31.28 20.34 -12.16
C LEU A 314 29.90 19.67 -12.09
#